data_AF-A0A1I4TYD5-F1
#
_entry.id   AF-A0A1I4TYD5-F1
#
_cell.length_a   1.000
_cell.length_b   1.000
_cell.length_c   1.000
_cell.angle_alpha   90.00
_cell.angle_beta   90.00
_cell.angle_gamma   90.00
#
_symmetry.space_group_name_H-M   'P 1'
#
loop_
_entity.id
_entity.type
_entity.pdbx_description
1 polymer ?
#
loop_
_entity_poly.entity_id
_entity_poly.type
_entity_poly.pdbx_seq_one_letter_code
_entity_poly.pdbx_strand_id
1 'polypeptide(L)'
;MKNEKLRLFFTGVGGQGILLATRMIGEAALLADTPVSMSEVHGMAQRGGVVESSVVLGKRWSPVIGQGEADILVAMEPLEALRALPRCHEKTVAVVNSVPIPPFSVSRGEATYPDIDYMVSELKKNLCRVYVTDAREIALKAGSERAVNIVLVGVLFGLGLLPLERKHLEQALFSLLPERLVDMNLRAFEGGVEEGFRLQSEGERCSV
;
A
#
# COMPACT_ATOMS: atom_id res chain seq x y z
N MET A 1 20.04 -18.76 -2.84
CA MET A 1 18.89 -17.84 -2.71
C MET A 1 17.83 -18.53 -1.87
N LYS A 2 17.57 -18.05 -0.65
CA LYS A 2 16.47 -18.57 0.15
C LYS A 2 15.15 -18.24 -0.53
N ASN A 3 14.27 -19.21 -0.44
CA ASN A 3 12.82 -19.27 -0.63
C ASN A 3 11.99 -18.08 -0.07
N GLU A 4 12.43 -16.83 -0.16
CA GLU A 4 11.80 -15.71 0.54
C GLU A 4 10.61 -15.17 -0.27
N LYS A 5 9.44 -15.68 0.11
CA LYS A 5 8.14 -15.09 -0.24
C LYS A 5 8.03 -13.71 0.42
N LEU A 6 7.49 -12.74 -0.31
CA LEU A 6 7.13 -11.42 0.23
C LEU A 6 5.61 -11.24 0.14
N ARG A 7 4.97 -11.00 1.29
CA ARG A 7 3.51 -10.91 1.43
C ARG A 7 3.12 -9.46 1.71
N LEU A 8 2.51 -8.82 0.72
CA LEU A 8 2.00 -7.46 0.82
C LEU A 8 0.50 -7.50 1.06
N PHE A 9 0.04 -6.90 2.16
CA PHE A 9 -1.37 -6.74 2.49
C PHE A 9 -1.77 -5.29 2.27
N PHE A 10 -2.71 -5.07 1.35
CA PHE A 10 -3.27 -3.77 1.04
C PHE A 10 -4.65 -3.61 1.70
N THR A 11 -4.87 -2.47 2.33
CA THR A 11 -6.16 -2.13 2.94
C THR A 11 -6.52 -0.67 2.73
N GLY A 12 -7.80 -0.37 2.76
CA GLY A 12 -8.34 0.98 2.65
C GLY A 12 -9.83 0.98 2.38
N VAL A 13 -10.32 2.10 1.89
CA VAL A 13 -11.73 2.34 1.60
C VAL A 13 -12.00 2.19 0.10
N GLY A 14 -13.18 1.67 -0.24
CA GLY A 14 -13.62 1.51 -1.62
C GLY A 14 -13.52 2.81 -2.43
N GLY A 15 -12.93 2.71 -3.63
CA GLY A 15 -12.70 3.85 -4.53
C GLY A 15 -11.26 4.39 -4.54
N GLN A 16 -10.40 3.94 -3.62
CA GLN A 16 -9.00 4.41 -3.54
C GLN A 16 -8.06 3.79 -4.59
N GLY A 17 -8.50 2.81 -5.38
CA GLY A 17 -7.66 2.21 -6.43
C GLY A 17 -6.69 1.12 -5.97
N ILE A 18 -6.98 0.45 -4.85
CA ILE A 18 -6.19 -0.68 -4.31
C ILE A 18 -5.94 -1.75 -5.38
N LEU A 19 -6.98 -2.16 -6.12
CA LEU A 19 -6.84 -3.19 -7.16
C LEU A 19 -5.87 -2.77 -8.26
N LEU A 20 -5.88 -1.50 -8.64
CA LEU A 20 -4.97 -0.99 -9.67
C LEU A 20 -3.52 -1.02 -9.15
N ALA A 21 -3.28 -0.67 -7.89
CA ALA A 21 -1.95 -0.78 -7.29
C ALA A 21 -1.47 -2.23 -7.19
N THR A 22 -2.32 -3.15 -6.72
CA THR A 22 -1.93 -4.57 -6.61
C THR A 22 -1.72 -5.20 -7.98
N ARG A 23 -2.55 -4.87 -8.97
CA ARG A 23 -2.36 -5.31 -10.36
C ARG A 23 -1.08 -4.75 -10.99
N MET A 24 -0.71 -3.50 -10.70
CA MET A 24 0.55 -2.93 -11.16
C MET A 24 1.75 -3.72 -10.64
N ILE A 25 1.75 -4.08 -9.34
CA ILE A 25 2.82 -4.91 -8.76
C ILE A 25 2.79 -6.33 -9.36
N GLY A 26 1.60 -6.92 -9.53
CA GLY A 26 1.44 -8.24 -10.13
C GLY A 26 1.96 -8.31 -11.57
N GLU A 27 1.59 -7.35 -12.41
CA GLU A 27 2.05 -7.25 -13.79
C GLU A 27 3.56 -7.01 -13.85
N ALA A 28 4.09 -6.15 -12.99
CA ALA A 28 5.53 -5.92 -12.87
C ALA A 28 6.28 -7.21 -12.45
N ALA A 29 5.69 -8.02 -11.58
CA ALA A 29 6.26 -9.32 -11.21
C ALA A 29 6.27 -10.31 -12.38
N LEU A 30 5.20 -10.36 -13.19
CA LEU A 30 5.15 -11.18 -14.40
C LEU A 30 6.22 -10.75 -15.42
N LEU A 31 6.39 -9.45 -15.64
CA LEU A 31 7.43 -8.90 -16.50
C LEU A 31 8.84 -9.24 -16.00
N ALA A 32 9.01 -9.38 -14.69
CA ALA A 32 10.27 -9.74 -14.03
C ALA A 32 10.48 -11.27 -13.89
N ASP A 33 9.62 -12.11 -14.49
CA ASP A 33 9.61 -13.57 -14.32
C ASP A 33 9.58 -14.02 -12.84
N THR A 34 8.99 -13.18 -11.98
CA THR A 34 8.84 -13.44 -10.55
C THR A 34 7.49 -14.08 -10.30
N PRO A 35 7.42 -15.28 -9.70
CA PRO A 35 6.15 -15.91 -9.35
C PRO A 35 5.31 -14.98 -8.50
N VAL A 36 4.03 -14.82 -8.85
CA VAL A 36 3.11 -13.95 -8.12
C VAL A 36 1.75 -14.62 -7.96
N SER A 37 1.11 -14.37 -6.83
CA SER A 37 -0.29 -14.74 -6.59
C SER A 37 -1.00 -13.61 -5.89
N MET A 38 -2.23 -13.33 -6.31
CA MET A 38 -3.03 -12.22 -5.77
C MET A 38 -4.39 -12.73 -5.29
N SER A 39 -4.92 -12.08 -4.25
CA SER A 39 -6.29 -12.30 -3.76
C SER A 39 -6.92 -10.96 -3.49
N GLU A 40 -8.18 -10.83 -3.83
CA GLU A 40 -8.94 -9.60 -3.66
C GLU A 40 -10.21 -9.94 -2.88
N VAL A 41 -10.36 -9.34 -1.70
CA VAL A 41 -11.59 -9.43 -0.91
C VAL A 41 -12.31 -8.10 -1.05
N HIS A 42 -13.28 -8.09 -1.96
CA HIS A 42 -14.22 -6.99 -2.09
C HIS A 42 -15.25 -7.14 -0.97
N GLY A 43 -15.21 -6.25 0.03
CA GLY A 43 -16.39 -6.07 0.87
C GLY A 43 -17.60 -5.74 -0.01
N MET A 44 -18.77 -6.31 0.28
CA MET A 44 -20.00 -6.07 -0.52
C MET A 44 -20.44 -4.59 -0.57
N ALA A 45 -19.76 -3.69 0.15
CA ALA A 45 -20.00 -2.25 0.15
C ALA A 45 -19.12 -1.54 -0.90
N GLN A 46 -19.62 -1.44 -2.14
CA GLN A 46 -18.97 -0.72 -3.25
C GLN A 46 -18.78 0.80 -3.03
N ARG A 47 -19.30 1.38 -1.94
CA ARG A 47 -19.10 2.78 -1.56
C ARG A 47 -18.90 2.90 -0.05
N GLY A 48 -17.70 3.29 0.38
CA GLY A 48 -17.38 3.54 1.78
C GLY A 48 -17.08 2.30 2.64
N GLY A 49 -17.06 1.11 2.06
CA GLY A 49 -16.66 -0.13 2.74
C GLY A 49 -15.15 -0.37 2.72
N VAL A 50 -14.71 -1.27 3.60
CA VAL A 50 -13.31 -1.75 3.63
C VAL A 50 -13.04 -2.62 2.41
N VAL A 51 -11.87 -2.39 1.79
CA VAL A 51 -11.36 -3.18 0.68
C VAL A 51 -9.99 -3.73 1.08
N GLU A 52 -9.84 -5.04 0.97
CA GLU A 52 -8.58 -5.75 1.23
C GLU A 52 -8.10 -6.41 -0.06
N SER A 53 -6.79 -6.33 -0.31
CA SER A 53 -6.14 -7.05 -1.39
C SER A 53 -4.77 -7.53 -0.93
N SER A 54 -4.28 -8.61 -1.52
CA SER A 54 -2.99 -9.17 -1.16
C SER A 54 -2.19 -9.54 -2.40
N VAL A 55 -0.89 -9.27 -2.35
CA VAL A 55 0.09 -9.68 -3.35
C VAL A 55 1.15 -10.51 -2.67
N VAL A 56 1.36 -11.73 -3.15
CA VAL A 56 2.45 -12.60 -2.70
C VAL A 56 3.44 -12.74 -3.85
N LEU A 57 4.66 -12.21 -3.66
CA LEU A 57 5.78 -12.40 -4.57
C LEU A 57 6.60 -13.61 -4.10
N GLY A 58 7.04 -14.46 -5.04
CA GLY A 58 7.70 -15.73 -4.77
C GLY A 58 6.73 -16.94 -4.79
N LYS A 59 7.29 -18.16 -4.77
CA LYS A 59 6.50 -19.39 -4.87
C LYS A 59 5.64 -19.62 -3.62
N ARG A 60 4.31 -19.47 -3.75
CA ARG A 60 3.32 -19.88 -2.74
C ARG A 60 2.05 -20.41 -3.43
N TRP A 61 1.37 -21.33 -2.76
CA TRP A 61 0.14 -21.96 -3.26
C TRP A 61 -1.14 -21.17 -2.94
N SER A 62 -1.12 -20.32 -1.91
CA SER A 62 -2.27 -19.51 -1.49
C SER A 62 -1.90 -18.02 -1.48
N PRO A 63 -2.69 -17.17 -2.16
CA PRO A 63 -2.53 -15.72 -2.10
C PRO A 63 -3.12 -15.09 -0.83
N VAL A 64 -3.92 -15.81 -0.05
CA VAL A 64 -4.58 -15.26 1.15
C VAL A 64 -3.56 -15.03 2.26
N ILE A 65 -3.55 -13.83 2.82
CA ILE A 65 -2.74 -13.44 3.98
C ILE A 65 -3.56 -13.66 5.26
N GLY A 66 -3.17 -14.65 6.06
CA GLY A 66 -3.78 -14.97 7.35
C GLY A 66 -3.40 -14.01 8.49
N GLN A 67 -3.72 -14.40 9.71
CA GLN A 67 -3.28 -13.67 10.91
C GLN A 67 -1.76 -13.76 11.06
N GLY A 68 -1.10 -12.64 11.39
CA GLY A 68 0.34 -12.59 11.56
C GLY A 68 1.16 -12.94 10.30
N GLU A 69 0.60 -12.77 9.10
CA GLU A 69 1.25 -13.17 7.86
C GLU A 69 1.69 -12.01 6.95
N ALA A 70 1.36 -10.75 7.24
CA ALA A 70 1.78 -9.64 6.38
C ALA A 70 3.25 -9.30 6.63
N ASP A 71 4.10 -9.37 5.59
CA ASP A 71 5.47 -8.84 5.67
C ASP A 71 5.45 -7.31 5.48
N ILE A 72 4.58 -6.83 4.60
CA ILE A 72 4.34 -5.42 4.34
C ILE A 72 2.85 -5.12 4.48
N LEU A 73 2.49 -4.09 5.25
CA LEU A 73 1.16 -3.50 5.30
C LEU A 73 1.16 -2.21 4.47
N VAL A 74 0.23 -2.09 3.52
CA VAL A 74 0.01 -0.88 2.72
C VAL A 74 -1.40 -0.38 3.00
N ALA A 75 -1.51 0.64 3.84
CA ALA A 75 -2.78 1.19 4.24
C ALA A 75 -3.02 2.54 3.56
N MET A 76 -4.08 2.61 2.77
CA MET A 76 -4.49 3.84 2.10
C MET A 76 -5.31 4.78 3.01
N GLU A 77 -5.62 4.33 4.21
CA GLU A 77 -6.45 5.03 5.21
C GLU A 77 -5.97 4.64 6.63
N PRO A 78 -5.79 5.60 7.57
CA PRO A 78 -5.19 5.32 8.89
C PRO A 78 -5.96 4.36 9.80
N LEU A 79 -7.29 4.45 9.85
CA LEU A 79 -8.13 3.56 10.66
C LEU A 79 -8.09 2.13 10.12
N GLU A 80 -8.04 1.97 8.79
CA GLU A 80 -7.87 0.67 8.16
C GLU A 80 -6.49 0.05 8.43
N ALA A 81 -5.45 0.86 8.60
CA ALA A 81 -4.15 0.38 9.07
C ALA A 81 -4.26 -0.28 10.45
N LEU A 82 -4.96 0.38 11.39
CA LEU A 82 -5.18 -0.14 12.74
C LEU A 82 -6.00 -1.43 12.73
N ARG A 83 -7.05 -1.50 11.91
CA ARG A 83 -7.87 -2.70 11.72
C ARG A 83 -7.09 -3.88 11.13
N ALA A 84 -6.05 -3.61 10.35
CA ALA A 84 -5.20 -4.62 9.75
C ALA A 84 -4.13 -5.20 10.69
N LEU A 85 -3.96 -4.68 11.92
CA LEU A 85 -2.98 -5.19 12.89
C LEU A 85 -3.02 -6.72 13.08
N PRO A 86 -4.18 -7.40 13.17
CA PRO A 86 -4.22 -8.86 13.31
C PRO A 86 -3.59 -9.63 12.14
N ARG A 87 -3.48 -9.01 10.95
CA ARG A 87 -2.78 -9.59 9.79
C ARG A 87 -1.27 -9.47 9.91
N CYS A 88 -0.76 -8.58 10.76
CA CYS A 88 0.64 -8.23 10.87
C CYS A 88 1.35 -9.01 11.99
N HIS A 89 2.67 -9.14 11.87
CA HIS A 89 3.55 -9.67 12.91
C HIS A 89 4.59 -8.62 13.31
N GLU A 90 5.39 -8.89 14.35
CA GLU A 90 6.36 -7.93 14.88
C GLU A 90 7.36 -7.39 13.83
N LYS A 91 7.71 -8.19 12.80
CA LYS A 91 8.62 -7.79 11.72
C LYS A 91 7.96 -7.03 10.56
N THR A 92 6.67 -6.78 10.62
CA THR A 92 5.94 -6.15 9.51
C THR A 92 6.40 -4.70 9.35
N VAL A 93 6.56 -4.27 8.10
CA VAL A 93 6.78 -2.87 7.74
C VAL A 93 5.46 -2.30 7.21
N ALA A 94 4.99 -1.21 7.79
CA ALA A 94 3.78 -0.52 7.35
C ALA A 94 4.12 0.76 6.56
N VAL A 95 3.41 0.98 5.46
CA VAL A 95 3.30 2.27 4.77
C VAL A 95 1.85 2.72 4.87
N VAL A 96 1.63 3.85 5.54
CA VAL A 96 0.31 4.37 5.88
C VAL A 96 0.13 5.75 5.26
N ASN A 97 -0.90 5.91 4.43
CA ASN A 97 -1.35 7.21 4.00
C ASN A 97 -2.08 7.91 5.16
N SER A 98 -1.67 9.12 5.51
CA SER A 98 -2.16 9.86 6.69
C SER A 98 -3.52 10.53 6.49
N VAL A 99 -4.08 10.50 5.27
CA VAL A 99 -5.34 11.20 4.97
C VAL A 99 -6.55 10.38 5.44
N PRO A 100 -7.34 10.88 6.41
CA PRO A 100 -8.46 10.14 6.97
C PRO A 100 -9.65 10.11 6.01
N ILE A 101 -10.35 8.98 5.97
CA ILE A 101 -11.66 8.86 5.33
C ILE A 101 -12.63 8.33 6.40
N PRO A 102 -13.32 9.22 7.13
CA PRO A 102 -14.20 8.81 8.21
C PRO A 102 -15.28 7.84 7.72
N PRO A 103 -15.52 6.72 8.45
CA PRO A 103 -16.62 5.82 8.12
C PRO A 103 -17.96 6.49 8.38
N PHE A 104 -19.02 5.97 7.76
CA PHE A 104 -20.37 6.55 7.83
C PHE A 104 -20.89 6.77 9.26
N SER A 105 -20.57 5.89 10.20
CA SER A 105 -20.94 6.03 11.61
C SER A 105 -20.34 7.29 12.25
N VAL A 106 -19.09 7.63 11.91
CA VAL A 106 -18.45 8.88 12.36
C VAL A 106 -19.10 10.07 11.68
N SER A 107 -19.34 10.01 10.37
CA SER A 107 -19.99 11.10 9.63
C SER A 107 -21.40 11.41 10.14
N ARG A 108 -22.08 10.44 10.78
CA ARG A 108 -23.39 10.62 11.43
C ARG A 108 -23.31 11.01 12.90
N GLY A 109 -22.11 11.13 13.48
CA GLY A 109 -21.92 11.43 14.89
C GLY A 109 -22.23 10.25 15.83
N GLU A 110 -22.36 9.03 15.29
CA GLU A 110 -22.62 7.79 16.06
C GLU A 110 -21.33 7.20 16.65
N ALA A 111 -20.16 7.65 16.18
CA ALA A 111 -18.85 7.24 16.65
C ALA A 111 -17.83 8.39 16.50
N THR A 112 -16.68 8.24 17.14
CA THR A 112 -15.55 9.18 17.01
C THR A 112 -14.44 8.54 16.18
N TYR A 113 -13.89 9.30 15.23
CA TYR A 113 -12.68 8.88 14.53
C TYR A 113 -11.47 9.06 15.45
N PRO A 114 -10.66 8.02 15.71
CA PRO A 114 -9.49 8.14 16.56
C PRO A 114 -8.51 9.18 16.03
N ASP A 115 -7.73 9.78 16.93
CA ASP A 115 -6.65 10.68 16.54
C ASP A 115 -5.57 9.95 15.72
N ILE A 116 -5.01 10.64 14.72
CA ILE A 116 -4.03 10.05 13.80
C ILE A 116 -2.73 9.71 14.54
N ASP A 117 -2.25 10.57 15.44
CA ASP A 117 -1.03 10.32 16.20
C ASP A 117 -1.22 9.13 17.14
N TYR A 118 -2.41 9.00 17.75
CA TYR A 118 -2.77 7.81 18.51
C TYR A 118 -2.69 6.55 17.65
N MET A 119 -3.33 6.53 16.47
CA MET A 119 -3.31 5.35 15.59
C MET A 119 -1.90 4.98 15.13
N VAL A 120 -1.09 5.97 14.75
CA VAL A 120 0.31 5.77 14.37
C VAL A 120 1.13 5.24 15.55
N SER A 121 0.87 5.72 16.77
CA SER A 121 1.54 5.21 17.98
C SER A 121 1.22 3.73 18.26
N GLU A 122 -0.04 3.32 18.06
CA GLU A 122 -0.45 1.92 18.22
C GLU A 122 0.20 1.01 17.17
N LEU A 123 0.29 1.47 15.92
CA LEU A 123 1.02 0.74 14.89
C LEU A 123 2.49 0.57 15.25
N LYS A 124 3.17 1.64 15.70
CA LYS A 124 4.60 1.60 16.07
C LYS A 124 4.89 0.70 17.27
N LYS A 125 3.91 0.45 18.15
CA LYS A 125 4.05 -0.50 19.28
C LYS A 125 4.03 -1.96 18.82
N ASN A 126 3.34 -2.26 17.72
CA ASN A 126 3.09 -3.63 17.28
C ASN A 126 3.94 -4.05 16.06
N LEU A 127 4.48 -3.08 15.32
CA LEU A 127 5.16 -3.30 14.04
C LEU A 127 6.61 -2.79 14.08
N CYS A 128 7.49 -3.47 13.35
CA CYS A 128 8.92 -3.16 13.28
C CYS A 128 9.21 -1.77 12.70
N ARG A 129 8.44 -1.33 11.71
CA ARG A 129 8.58 0.02 11.17
C ARG A 129 7.26 0.53 10.59
N VAL A 130 6.98 1.80 10.82
CA VAL A 130 5.77 2.47 10.31
C VAL A 130 6.18 3.75 9.62
N TYR A 131 6.02 3.78 8.30
CA TYR A 131 6.17 4.96 7.47
C TYR A 131 4.81 5.61 7.27
N VAL A 132 4.75 6.91 7.50
CA VAL A 132 3.53 7.71 7.36
C VAL A 132 3.80 8.82 6.36
N THR A 133 2.89 9.02 5.41
CA THR A 133 3.03 10.05 4.38
C THR A 133 1.66 10.59 3.95
N ASP A 134 1.60 11.85 3.52
CA ASP A 134 0.44 12.39 2.80
C ASP A 134 0.59 12.10 1.31
N ALA A 135 0.19 10.88 0.90
CA ALA A 135 0.25 10.47 -0.49
C ALA A 135 -0.75 11.24 -1.37
N ARG A 136 -1.78 11.88 -0.78
CA ARG A 136 -2.73 12.73 -1.51
C ARG A 136 -2.09 14.02 -1.94
N GLU A 137 -1.29 14.65 -1.08
CA GLU A 137 -0.56 15.87 -1.44
C GLU A 137 0.37 15.64 -2.63
N ILE A 138 1.10 14.52 -2.62
CA ILE A 138 1.99 14.12 -3.72
C ILE A 138 1.19 13.86 -5.01
N ALA A 139 0.07 13.12 -4.90
CA ALA A 139 -0.81 12.84 -6.03
C ALA A 139 -1.41 14.13 -6.64
N LEU A 140 -1.80 15.10 -5.80
CA LEU A 140 -2.27 16.42 -6.22
C LEU A 140 -1.20 17.17 -7.02
N LYS A 141 0.05 17.17 -6.54
CA LYS A 141 1.20 17.78 -7.25
C LYS A 141 1.45 17.11 -8.61
N ALA A 142 1.23 15.80 -8.72
CA ALA A 142 1.36 15.07 -9.98
C ALA A 142 0.24 15.37 -11.00
N GLY A 143 -0.92 15.84 -10.51
CA GLY A 143 -2.05 16.33 -11.30
C GLY A 143 -3.41 15.70 -10.96
N SER A 144 -3.48 14.74 -10.02
CA SER A 144 -4.75 14.18 -9.59
C SER A 144 -4.65 13.47 -8.23
N GLU A 145 -5.51 13.83 -7.28
CA GLU A 145 -5.65 13.09 -6.01
C GLU A 145 -6.06 11.62 -6.19
N ARG A 146 -6.55 11.23 -7.36
CA ARG A 146 -6.94 9.85 -7.66
C ARG A 146 -5.73 8.92 -7.85
N ALA A 147 -4.52 9.46 -7.91
CA ALA A 147 -3.29 8.71 -8.12
C ALA A 147 -2.57 8.32 -6.80
N VAL A 148 -3.22 8.47 -5.63
CA VAL A 148 -2.67 8.08 -4.32
C VAL A 148 -2.16 6.64 -4.31
N ASN A 149 -2.89 5.72 -4.93
CA ASN A 149 -2.49 4.32 -5.05
C ASN A 149 -1.16 4.15 -5.80
N ILE A 150 -0.92 4.93 -6.86
CA ILE A 150 0.32 4.91 -7.63
C ILE A 150 1.47 5.56 -6.85
N VAL A 151 1.20 6.66 -6.12
CA VAL A 151 2.16 7.26 -5.19
C VAL A 151 2.63 6.22 -4.18
N LEU A 152 1.72 5.49 -3.54
CA LEU A 152 2.08 4.47 -2.55
C LEU A 152 2.90 3.32 -3.14
N VAL A 153 2.66 2.91 -4.40
CA VAL A 153 3.53 1.96 -5.09
C VAL A 153 4.94 2.54 -5.29
N GLY A 154 5.03 3.83 -5.64
CA GLY A 154 6.30 4.57 -5.69
C GLY A 154 7.02 4.59 -4.34
N VAL A 155 6.30 4.87 -3.25
CA VAL A 155 6.85 4.88 -1.88
C VAL A 155 7.41 3.50 -1.52
N LEU A 156 6.71 2.42 -1.82
CA LEU A 156 7.21 1.05 -1.59
C LEU A 156 8.51 0.79 -2.36
N PHE A 157 8.60 1.25 -3.61
CA PHE A 157 9.81 1.12 -4.41
C PHE A 157 10.96 1.96 -3.84
N GLY A 158 10.73 3.25 -3.53
CA GLY A 158 11.73 4.15 -2.96
C GLY A 158 12.26 3.69 -1.59
N LEU A 159 11.42 3.04 -0.79
CA LEU A 159 11.83 2.41 0.47
C LEU A 159 12.66 1.13 0.28
N GLY A 160 12.78 0.61 -0.94
CA GLY A 160 13.45 -0.65 -1.25
C GLY A 160 12.66 -1.88 -0.80
N LEU A 161 11.33 -1.76 -0.64
CA LEU A 161 10.47 -2.85 -0.16
C LEU A 161 9.98 -3.78 -1.27
N LEU A 162 10.17 -3.40 -2.55
CA LEU A 162 9.78 -4.21 -3.69
C LEU A 162 11.02 -4.85 -4.36
N PRO A 163 11.09 -6.19 -4.48
CA PRO A 163 12.16 -6.88 -5.18
C PRO A 163 11.93 -6.86 -6.71
N LEU A 164 11.59 -5.70 -7.26
CA LEU A 164 11.26 -5.49 -8.66
C LEU A 164 12.07 -4.30 -9.19
N GLU A 165 12.48 -4.36 -10.46
CA GLU A 165 13.12 -3.20 -11.09
C GLU A 165 12.10 -2.14 -11.52
N ARG A 166 12.52 -0.88 -11.47
CA ARG A 166 11.74 0.30 -11.90
C ARG A 166 11.10 0.13 -13.27
N LYS A 167 11.84 -0.40 -14.25
CA LYS A 167 11.36 -0.62 -15.62
C LYS A 167 10.11 -1.48 -15.69
N HIS A 168 9.98 -2.50 -14.83
CA HIS A 168 8.82 -3.39 -14.83
C HIS A 168 7.58 -2.71 -14.25
N LEU A 169 7.76 -1.88 -13.22
CA LEU A 169 6.68 -1.07 -12.63
C LEU A 169 6.17 -0.03 -13.62
N GLU A 170 7.08 0.68 -14.30
CA GLU A 170 6.72 1.64 -15.35
C GLU A 170 5.98 0.94 -16.49
N GLN A 171 6.52 -0.17 -17.02
CA GLN A 171 5.87 -0.96 -18.08
C GLN A 171 4.49 -1.48 -17.68
N ALA A 172 4.32 -1.96 -16.44
CA ALA A 172 3.02 -2.38 -15.92
C ALA A 172 2.01 -1.22 -15.92
N LEU A 173 2.45 -0.02 -15.55
CA LEU A 173 1.62 1.19 -15.57
C LEU A 173 1.20 1.57 -17.00
N PHE A 174 2.09 1.47 -17.98
CA PHE A 174 1.75 1.66 -19.40
C PHE A 174 0.70 0.66 -19.88
N SER A 175 0.82 -0.62 -19.52
CA SER A 175 -0.10 -1.68 -19.94
C SER A 175 -1.48 -1.60 -19.30
N LEU A 176 -1.57 -1.11 -18.05
CA LEU A 176 -2.82 -1.08 -17.28
C LEU A 176 -3.65 0.18 -17.48
N LEU A 177 -3.05 1.27 -17.97
CA LEU A 177 -3.70 2.58 -18.04
C LEU A 177 -3.94 3.03 -19.49
N PRO A 178 -5.05 3.75 -19.74
CA PRO A 178 -5.20 4.51 -20.98
C PRO A 178 -4.06 5.51 -21.15
N GLU A 179 -3.56 5.66 -22.38
CA GLU A 179 -2.42 6.53 -22.75
C GLU A 179 -2.49 7.93 -22.11
N ARG A 180 -3.66 8.58 -22.16
CA ARG A 180 -3.90 9.92 -21.58
C ARG A 180 -3.66 10.02 -20.07
N LEU A 181 -3.62 8.90 -19.34
CA LEU A 181 -3.42 8.86 -17.90
C LEU A 181 -1.99 8.48 -17.52
N VAL A 182 -1.18 7.99 -18.46
CA VAL A 182 0.15 7.43 -18.19
C VAL A 182 1.08 8.49 -17.61
N ASP A 183 1.26 9.62 -18.30
CA ASP A 183 2.23 10.66 -17.89
C ASP A 183 1.97 11.19 -16.48
N MET A 184 0.69 11.41 -16.14
CA MET A 184 0.29 11.87 -14.82
C MET A 184 0.60 10.82 -13.74
N ASN A 185 0.31 9.55 -14.02
CA ASN A 185 0.58 8.48 -13.07
C ASN A 185 2.08 8.17 -12.96
N LEU A 186 2.88 8.36 -14.01
CA LEU A 186 4.35 8.27 -13.93
C LEU A 186 4.93 9.36 -13.02
N ARG A 187 4.42 10.60 -13.12
CA ARG A 187 4.80 11.66 -12.17
C ARG A 187 4.37 11.34 -10.74
N ALA A 188 3.19 10.74 -10.55
CA ALA A 188 2.73 10.30 -9.25
C ALA A 188 3.61 9.19 -8.67
N PHE A 189 3.99 8.21 -9.50
CA PHE A 189 4.94 7.16 -9.15
C PHE A 189 6.28 7.77 -8.74
N GLU A 190 6.83 8.70 -9.53
CA GLU A 190 8.11 9.35 -9.22
C GLU A 190 8.07 10.13 -7.91
N GLY A 191 7.04 10.93 -7.68
CA GLY A 191 6.89 11.64 -6.41
C GLY A 191 6.78 10.68 -5.22
N GLY A 192 6.19 9.50 -5.42
CA GLY A 192 6.20 8.43 -4.44
C GLY A 192 7.60 7.85 -4.21
N VAL A 193 8.40 7.64 -5.26
CA VAL A 193 9.78 7.13 -5.15
C VAL A 193 10.66 8.11 -4.36
N GLU A 194 10.59 9.40 -4.68
CA GLU A 194 11.31 10.46 -3.96
C GLU A 194 10.92 10.50 -2.47
N GLU A 195 9.62 10.41 -2.19
CA GLU A 195 9.10 10.35 -0.83
C GLU A 195 9.58 9.10 -0.09
N GLY A 196 9.63 7.95 -0.76
CA GLY A 196 10.19 6.71 -0.22
C GLY A 196 11.65 6.88 0.21
N PHE A 197 12.49 7.52 -0.62
CA PHE A 197 13.88 7.81 -0.25
C PHE A 197 13.99 8.77 0.95
N ARG A 198 13.14 9.80 1.00
CA ARG A 198 13.08 10.74 2.13
C ARG A 198 12.74 10.00 3.42
N LEU A 199 11.68 9.21 3.42
CA LEU A 199 11.23 8.41 4.57
C LEU A 199 12.27 7.37 5.03
N GLN A 200 13.01 6.78 4.09
CA GLN A 200 14.08 5.84 4.43
C GLN A 200 15.19 6.51 5.25
N SER A 201 15.52 7.77 4.90
CA SER A 201 16.57 8.55 5.55
C SER A 201 16.19 9.06 6.96
N GLU A 202 14.89 9.24 7.21
CA GLU A 202 14.36 9.74 8.49
C GLU A 202 14.05 8.63 9.51
N GLY A 203 13.89 7.38 9.07
CA GLY A 203 13.46 6.32 9.98
C GLY A 203 14.60 5.52 10.61
N GLU A 204 14.39 5.15 11.87
CA GLU A 204 15.30 4.29 12.65
C GLU A 204 15.40 2.88 12.02
N ARG A 205 16.61 2.30 12.02
CA ARG A 205 16.86 0.96 11.49
C ARG A 205 16.29 -0.09 12.44
N CYS A 206 15.25 -0.79 12.01
CA CYS A 206 14.84 -2.05 12.61
C CYS A 206 15.70 -3.18 12.02
N SER A 207 16.18 -4.11 12.86
CA SER A 207 17.00 -5.24 12.42
C SER A 207 16.09 -6.31 11.79
N VAL A 208 16.06 -6.41 10.45
CA VAL A 208 15.30 -7.45 9.74
C VAL A 208 16.00 -8.80 9.85
#